data_AF-A0A368TJB4-F1
#
_entry.id   AF-A0A368TJB4-F1
#
_cell.length_a   1.000
_cell.length_b   1.000
_cell.length_c   1.000
_cell.angle_alpha   90.00
_cell.angle_beta   90.00
_cell.angle_gamma   90.00
#
_symmetry.space_group_name_H-M   'P 1'
#
loop_
_entity.id
_entity.type
_entity.pdbx_description
1 polymer ?
#
loop_
_entity_poly.entity_id
_entity_poly.type
_entity_poly.pdbx_seq_one_letter_code
_entity_poly.pdbx_strand_id
1 'polypeptide(L)'
;MHIAVDYLLYPVEKHVKWISRPISYIVQYYRIKEVSNLVSRLIRWNVSNYLVYKPLMELNTCLKDVLNDSDVFQHYRIRDKTLEWLDELRDNLRISRKTNLKDSTPGDIDIEEVTRNIKAVLAGICEESRELGGNFTQIASAINNAFESHWEELFVPDPIVNGKKSKPILTAWIAVAVLLACVSCSTAVLPPEDGAISITSEPSCATIGLDTPAGPFVGPSVKTPYTFTKVEPGICTIKLFLDGYQDWSTSVEVRAGETSYVSVTMISTSETYRRK
;
A
#
# COMPACT_ATOMS: atom_id res chain seq x y z
N MET A 1 -5.13 3.88 30.53
CA MET A 1 -5.19 2.48 30.03
C MET A 1 -6.61 1.94 29.91
N HIS A 2 -7.54 2.24 30.84
CA HIS A 2 -8.95 1.81 30.74
C HIS A 2 -9.85 2.63 29.78
N ILE A 3 -9.52 3.88 29.45
CA ILE A 3 -10.33 4.70 28.50
C ILE A 3 -10.06 4.33 27.03
N ALA A 4 -8.87 3.79 26.72
CA ALA A 4 -8.58 3.16 25.43
C ALA A 4 -9.51 1.95 25.20
N VAL A 5 -9.87 1.25 26.29
CA VAL A 5 -10.78 0.10 26.30
C VAL A 5 -12.21 0.56 25.98
N ASP A 6 -12.74 1.63 26.56
CA ASP A 6 -14.13 2.07 26.31
C ASP A 6 -14.38 2.73 24.93
N TYR A 7 -13.41 3.45 24.36
CA TYR A 7 -13.56 4.02 23.01
C TYR A 7 -13.24 3.03 21.87
N LEU A 8 -12.59 1.89 22.17
CA LEU A 8 -12.54 0.67 21.36
C LEU A 8 -13.87 -0.12 21.41
N LEU A 9 -14.72 0.13 22.41
CA LEU A 9 -15.89 -0.68 22.76
C LEU A 9 -17.24 -0.15 22.23
N TYR A 10 -17.33 1.06 21.65
CA TYR A 10 -18.61 1.55 21.07
C TYR A 10 -18.48 2.10 19.61
N PRO A 11 -19.14 1.44 18.62
CA PRO A 11 -18.97 1.71 17.19
C PRO A 11 -20.02 2.69 16.64
N VAL A 12 -19.68 3.46 15.59
CA VAL A 12 -20.69 4.14 14.75
C VAL A 12 -20.40 3.90 13.27
N GLU A 13 -21.01 2.82 12.78
CA GLU A 13 -21.73 2.71 11.50
C GLU A 13 -21.18 3.45 10.27
N LYS A 14 -20.11 2.92 9.67
CA LYS A 14 -19.95 2.84 8.21
C LYS A 14 -18.94 1.75 7.87
N HIS A 15 -19.43 0.52 7.81
CA HIS A 15 -18.63 -0.65 7.50
C HIS A 15 -18.26 -0.71 6.02
N VAL A 16 -16.99 -1.02 5.72
CA VAL A 16 -16.61 -1.70 4.48
C VAL A 16 -17.34 -3.05 4.46
N LYS A 17 -18.16 -3.28 3.43
CA LYS A 17 -19.28 -4.24 3.51
C LYS A 17 -18.86 -5.70 3.36
N TRP A 18 -17.64 -5.97 2.88
CA TRP A 18 -17.18 -7.32 2.50
C TRP A 18 -16.55 -8.16 3.61
N ILE A 19 -15.94 -7.55 4.63
CA ILE A 19 -15.09 -8.30 5.57
C ILE A 19 -15.83 -8.57 6.88
N SER A 20 -16.04 -9.85 7.20
CA SER A 20 -16.71 -10.31 8.43
C SER A 20 -15.95 -9.97 9.72
N ARG A 21 -14.65 -9.67 9.61
CA ARG A 21 -13.80 -9.13 10.69
C ARG A 21 -13.08 -7.89 10.19
N PRO A 22 -13.32 -6.70 10.76
CA PRO A 22 -12.61 -5.50 10.33
C PRO A 22 -11.10 -5.71 10.44
N ILE A 23 -10.37 -5.36 9.39
CA ILE A 23 -8.92 -5.36 9.44
C ILE A 23 -8.52 -4.25 10.41
N SER A 24 -8.02 -4.62 11.61
CA SER A 24 -7.88 -3.70 12.75
C SER A 24 -7.25 -2.36 12.37
N TYR A 25 -6.21 -2.39 11.53
CA TYR A 25 -5.49 -1.22 11.05
C TYR A 25 -6.33 -0.29 10.14
N ILE A 26 -7.18 -0.82 9.25
CA ILE A 26 -8.05 0.03 8.39
C ILE A 26 -9.07 0.78 9.22
N VAL A 27 -9.65 0.11 10.23
CA VAL A 27 -10.60 0.73 11.15
C VAL A 27 -9.92 1.78 12.01
N GLN A 28 -8.70 1.50 12.49
CA GLN A 28 -7.91 2.51 13.20
C GLN A 28 -7.64 3.73 12.32
N TYR A 29 -7.27 3.55 11.06
CA TYR A 29 -7.03 4.66 10.13
C TYR A 29 -8.29 5.50 9.86
N TYR A 30 -9.43 4.87 9.57
CA TYR A 30 -10.70 5.61 9.43
C TYR A 30 -11.06 6.34 10.71
N ARG A 31 -10.80 5.73 11.88
CA ARG A 31 -11.07 6.36 13.17
C ARG A 31 -10.17 7.57 13.40
N ILE A 32 -8.88 7.47 13.06
CA ILE A 32 -7.94 8.59 13.10
C ILE A 32 -8.42 9.71 12.17
N LYS A 33 -8.89 9.38 10.97
CA LYS A 33 -9.47 10.35 10.02
C LYS A 33 -10.74 11.03 10.57
N GLU A 34 -11.66 10.27 11.17
CA GLU A 34 -12.87 10.79 11.81
C GLU A 34 -12.53 11.73 12.97
N VAL A 35 -11.65 11.29 13.87
CA VAL A 35 -11.22 12.09 15.02
C VAL A 35 -10.51 13.35 14.54
N SER A 36 -9.66 13.27 13.51
CA SER A 36 -9.00 14.43 12.90
C SER A 36 -10.01 15.45 12.35
N ASN A 37 -11.07 14.99 11.69
CA ASN A 37 -12.14 15.86 11.21
C ASN A 37 -12.90 16.54 12.36
N LEU A 38 -13.21 15.80 13.43
CA LEU A 38 -13.87 16.35 14.62
C LEU A 38 -12.99 17.38 15.32
N VAL A 39 -11.71 17.05 15.53
CA VAL A 39 -10.71 17.94 16.12
C VAL A 39 -10.54 19.21 15.29
N SER A 40 -10.45 19.09 13.96
CA SER A 40 -10.37 20.23 13.04
C SER A 40 -11.59 21.16 13.14
N ARG A 41 -12.80 20.58 13.25
CA ARG A 41 -14.04 21.35 13.46
C ARG A 41 -14.04 22.07 14.80
N LEU A 42 -13.57 21.40 15.87
CA LEU A 42 -13.50 21.99 17.20
C LEU A 42 -12.46 23.12 17.27
N ILE A 43 -11.31 22.97 16.63
CA ILE A 43 -10.30 24.04 16.49
C ILE A 43 -10.91 25.24 15.76
N ARG A 44 -11.60 25.02 14.63
CA ARG A 44 -12.25 26.10 13.88
C ARG A 44 -13.25 26.86 14.76
N TRP A 45 -14.06 26.14 15.52
CA TRP A 45 -15.01 26.74 16.47
C TRP A 45 -14.31 27.53 17.59
N ASN A 46 -13.25 26.97 18.18
CA ASN A 46 -12.46 27.65 19.23
C ASN A 46 -11.84 28.96 18.71
N VAL A 47 -11.27 28.94 17.50
CA VAL A 47 -10.70 30.13 16.85
C VAL A 47 -11.78 31.19 16.63
N SER A 48 -12.99 30.81 16.21
CA SER A 48 -14.13 31.74 16.08
C SER A 48 -14.59 32.36 17.41
N ASN A 49 -14.20 31.78 18.54
CA ASN A 49 -14.49 32.30 19.88
C ASN A 49 -13.24 32.89 20.57
N TYR A 50 -12.16 33.15 19.80
CA TYR A 50 -10.89 33.68 20.32
C TYR A 50 -10.22 32.80 21.39
N LEU A 51 -10.47 31.49 21.36
CA LEU A 51 -9.92 30.51 22.29
C LEU A 51 -8.88 29.64 21.56
N VAL A 52 -7.74 29.40 22.21
CA VAL A 52 -6.71 28.46 21.73
C VAL A 52 -6.39 27.50 22.86
N TYR A 53 -6.59 26.20 22.60
CA TYR A 53 -6.32 25.14 23.56
C TYR A 53 -5.17 24.27 23.08
N LYS A 54 -4.00 24.43 23.71
CA LYS A 54 -2.73 23.83 23.28
C LYS A 54 -2.80 22.30 23.13
N PRO A 55 -3.37 21.52 24.07
CA PRO A 55 -3.45 20.05 23.91
C PRO A 55 -4.27 19.62 22.69
N LEU A 56 -5.30 20.39 22.31
CA LEU A 56 -6.10 20.09 21.11
C LEU A 56 -5.32 20.39 19.82
N MET A 57 -4.48 21.42 19.82
CA MET A 57 -3.59 21.73 18.69
C MET A 57 -2.51 20.65 18.53
N GLU A 58 -1.92 20.19 19.63
CA GLU A 58 -0.94 19.08 19.64
C GLU A 58 -1.58 17.78 19.12
N LEU A 59 -2.80 17.44 19.58
CA LEU A 59 -3.55 16.30 19.07
C LEU A 59 -3.80 16.41 17.55
N ASN A 60 -4.18 17.60 17.07
CA ASN A 60 -4.41 17.83 15.64
C ASN A 60 -3.14 17.66 14.81
N THR A 61 -1.99 18.09 15.31
CA THR A 61 -0.68 17.87 14.66
C THR A 61 -0.39 16.37 14.58
N CYS A 62 -0.45 15.64 15.68
CA CYS A 62 -0.20 14.19 15.68
C CYS A 62 -1.14 13.43 14.73
N LEU A 63 -2.43 13.79 14.69
CA LEU A 63 -3.39 13.17 13.77
C LEU A 63 -3.08 13.50 12.31
N LYS A 64 -2.62 14.71 12.01
CA LYS A 64 -2.20 15.11 10.66
C LYS A 64 -0.93 14.40 10.24
N ASP A 65 0.04 14.23 11.13
CA ASP A 65 1.29 13.53 10.80
C ASP A 65 1.01 12.08 10.37
N VAL A 66 0.12 11.37 11.07
CA VAL A 66 -0.30 10.01 10.68
C VAL A 66 -1.08 9.97 9.36
N LEU A 67 -1.91 10.98 9.09
CA LEU A 67 -2.74 11.03 7.88
C LEU A 67 -1.99 11.55 6.65
N ASN A 68 -0.91 12.30 6.85
CA ASN A 68 -0.06 12.86 5.80
C ASN A 68 1.18 12.01 5.52
N ASP A 69 1.45 11.00 6.34
CA ASP A 69 2.47 9.98 6.05
C ASP A 69 2.16 9.34 4.69
N SER A 70 3.09 9.51 3.75
CA SER A 70 2.88 9.15 2.34
C SER A 70 2.66 7.65 2.19
N ASP A 71 3.45 6.83 2.90
CA ASP A 71 3.40 5.38 2.78
C ASP A 71 2.08 4.85 3.35
N VAL A 72 1.72 5.34 4.53
CA VAL A 72 0.46 5.03 5.19
C VAL A 72 -0.73 5.44 4.30
N PHE A 73 -0.71 6.67 3.77
CA PHE A 73 -1.77 7.18 2.91
C PHE A 73 -1.92 6.35 1.63
N GLN A 74 -0.81 6.04 0.95
CA GLN A 74 -0.85 5.22 -0.27
C GLN A 74 -1.36 3.81 0.02
N HIS A 75 -0.88 3.16 1.09
CA HIS A 75 -1.35 1.82 1.46
C HIS A 75 -2.86 1.79 1.76
N TYR A 76 -3.38 2.77 2.49
CA TYR A 76 -4.81 2.83 2.79
C TYR A 76 -5.65 3.18 1.57
N ARG A 77 -5.17 4.08 0.71
CA ARG A 77 -5.83 4.43 -0.55
C ARG A 77 -5.93 3.22 -1.48
N ILE A 78 -4.84 2.47 -1.63
CA ILE A 78 -4.82 1.23 -2.43
C ILE A 78 -5.85 0.25 -1.88
N ARG A 79 -5.86 0.04 -0.56
CA ARG A 79 -6.72 -0.93 0.09
C ARG A 79 -8.21 -0.56 0.02
N ASP A 80 -8.56 0.70 0.26
CA ASP A 80 -9.93 1.21 0.23
C ASP A 80 -10.54 1.01 -1.16
N LYS A 81 -9.83 1.46 -2.20
CA LYS A 81 -10.27 1.34 -3.59
C LYS A 81 -10.38 -0.11 -4.05
N THR A 82 -9.43 -0.96 -3.65
CA THR A 82 -9.49 -2.38 -4.01
C THR A 82 -10.69 -3.07 -3.37
N LEU A 83 -11.05 -2.70 -2.13
CA LEU A 83 -12.24 -3.23 -1.47
C LEU A 83 -13.53 -2.73 -2.13
N GLU A 84 -13.55 -1.49 -2.64
CA GLU A 84 -14.66 -0.95 -3.42
C GLU A 84 -14.91 -1.75 -4.70
N TRP A 85 -13.85 -2.03 -5.47
CA TRP A 85 -13.94 -2.86 -6.68
C TRP A 85 -14.46 -4.27 -6.39
N LEU A 86 -14.00 -4.89 -5.30
CA LEU A 86 -14.44 -6.23 -4.91
C LEU A 86 -15.89 -6.24 -4.38
N ASP A 87 -16.31 -5.17 -3.70
CA ASP A 87 -17.69 -4.98 -3.25
C ASP A 87 -18.64 -4.90 -4.45
N GLU A 88 -18.28 -4.16 -5.50
CA GLU A 88 -19.07 -4.03 -6.72
C GLU A 88 -19.18 -5.36 -7.50
N LEU A 89 -18.08 -6.08 -7.65
CA LEU A 89 -18.06 -7.41 -8.28
C LEU A 89 -18.95 -8.39 -7.51
N ARG A 90 -18.84 -8.42 -6.18
CA ARG A 90 -19.69 -9.26 -5.33
C ARG A 90 -21.18 -8.96 -5.52
N ASP A 91 -21.55 -7.69 -5.51
CA ASP A 91 -22.94 -7.27 -5.59
C ASP A 91 -23.55 -7.71 -6.92
N ASN A 92 -22.78 -7.62 -8.02
CA ASN A 92 -23.17 -8.13 -9.33
C ASN A 92 -23.24 -9.67 -9.37
N LEU A 93 -22.37 -10.37 -8.64
CA LEU A 93 -22.44 -11.83 -8.43
C LEU A 93 -23.57 -12.26 -7.47
N ARG A 94 -24.28 -11.30 -6.84
CA ARG A 94 -25.37 -11.52 -5.87
C ARG A 94 -24.94 -12.38 -4.66
N ILE A 95 -23.69 -12.32 -4.26
CA ILE A 95 -23.16 -13.11 -3.13
C ILE A 95 -23.50 -12.42 -1.79
N SER A 96 -24.24 -13.13 -0.93
CA SER A 96 -24.61 -12.64 0.40
C SER A 96 -23.42 -12.64 1.38
N ARG A 97 -23.40 -11.64 2.27
CA ARG A 97 -22.36 -11.42 3.29
C ARG A 97 -22.30 -12.49 4.38
N LYS A 98 -23.41 -13.19 4.63
CA LYS A 98 -23.62 -14.03 5.82
C LYS A 98 -23.35 -15.51 5.55
N THR A 99 -22.32 -15.83 4.76
CA THR A 99 -21.87 -17.20 4.42
C THR A 99 -22.97 -18.19 3.97
N ASN A 100 -24.17 -17.72 3.66
CA ASN A 100 -25.33 -18.55 3.36
C ASN A 100 -25.87 -18.10 2.01
N LEU A 101 -25.59 -18.94 1.02
CA LEU A 101 -26.06 -18.89 -0.37
C LEU A 101 -27.58 -19.03 -0.55
N LYS A 102 -28.38 -18.65 0.45
CA LYS A 102 -29.79 -19.02 0.53
C LYS A 102 -30.81 -17.89 0.42
N ASP A 103 -30.41 -16.62 0.38
CA ASP A 103 -31.39 -15.52 0.47
C ASP A 103 -31.81 -14.88 -0.85
N SER A 104 -31.39 -15.42 -2.01
CA SER A 104 -31.99 -15.00 -3.28
C SER A 104 -33.28 -15.78 -3.50
N THR A 105 -34.41 -15.05 -3.47
CA THR A 105 -35.72 -15.56 -3.90
C THR A 105 -35.61 -16.15 -5.31
N PRO A 106 -36.23 -17.31 -5.57
CA PRO A 106 -36.17 -17.96 -6.87
C PRO A 106 -37.04 -17.19 -7.88
N GLY A 107 -36.47 -16.14 -8.45
CA GLY A 107 -36.90 -15.53 -9.72
C GLY A 107 -35.74 -15.65 -10.70
N ASP A 108 -36.05 -15.93 -11.97
CA ASP A 108 -35.11 -16.21 -13.06
C ASP A 108 -33.85 -15.35 -12.97
N ILE A 109 -32.72 -16.01 -12.69
CA ILE A 109 -31.41 -15.39 -12.75
C ILE A 109 -31.04 -15.40 -14.22
N ASP A 110 -31.11 -14.24 -14.86
CA ASP A 110 -30.57 -14.06 -16.21
C ASP A 110 -29.04 -14.09 -16.13
N ILE A 111 -28.48 -15.25 -16.47
CA ILE A 111 -27.02 -15.48 -16.48
C ILE A 111 -26.36 -14.56 -17.50
N GLU A 112 -27.00 -14.28 -18.63
CA GLU A 112 -26.47 -13.38 -19.65
C GLU A 112 -26.37 -11.95 -19.12
N GLU A 113 -27.39 -11.50 -18.37
CA GLU A 113 -27.39 -10.21 -17.70
C GLU A 113 -26.24 -10.09 -16.68
N VAL A 114 -26.09 -11.09 -15.80
CA VAL A 114 -25.02 -11.11 -14.79
C VAL A 114 -23.64 -11.12 -15.45
N THR A 115 -23.46 -11.96 -16.48
CA THR A 115 -22.21 -12.08 -17.25
C THR A 115 -21.84 -10.75 -17.89
N ARG A 116 -22.82 -10.08 -18.53
CA ARG A 116 -22.63 -8.77 -19.16
C ARG A 116 -22.24 -7.70 -18.13
N ASN A 117 -22.90 -7.70 -16.96
CA ASN A 117 -22.60 -6.75 -15.90
C ASN A 117 -21.20 -6.97 -15.32
N ILE A 118 -20.78 -8.21 -15.06
CA ILE A 118 -19.43 -8.51 -14.57
C ILE A 118 -18.34 -8.08 -15.56
N LYS A 119 -18.52 -8.35 -16.86
CA LYS A 119 -17.60 -7.86 -17.89
C LYS A 119 -17.49 -6.32 -17.88
N ALA A 120 -18.62 -5.63 -17.72
CA ALA A 120 -18.63 -4.17 -17.64
C ALA A 120 -17.88 -3.65 -16.40
N VAL A 121 -18.08 -4.28 -15.24
CA VAL A 121 -17.37 -3.92 -14.00
C VAL A 121 -15.86 -4.16 -14.14
N LEU A 122 -15.44 -5.31 -14.66
CA LEU A 122 -14.01 -5.61 -14.89
C LEU A 122 -13.36 -4.61 -15.85
N ALA A 123 -14.06 -4.21 -16.91
CA ALA A 123 -13.60 -3.17 -17.82
C ALA A 123 -13.48 -1.81 -17.13
N GLY A 124 -14.45 -1.44 -16.29
CA GLY A 124 -14.41 -0.22 -15.48
C GLY A 124 -13.24 -0.20 -14.50
N ILE A 125 -12.99 -1.30 -13.81
CA ILE A 125 -11.83 -1.49 -12.92
C ILE A 125 -10.52 -1.27 -13.69
N CYS A 126 -10.40 -1.83 -14.90
CA CYS A 126 -9.21 -1.64 -15.72
C CYS A 126 -9.00 -0.18 -16.11
N GLU A 127 -10.05 0.53 -16.53
CA GLU A 127 -9.94 1.94 -16.92
C GLU A 127 -9.57 2.83 -15.72
N GLU A 128 -10.29 2.68 -14.60
CA GLU A 128 -10.00 3.44 -13.39
C GLU A 128 -8.59 3.16 -12.85
N SER A 129 -8.11 1.92 -12.98
CA SER A 129 -6.73 1.58 -12.58
C SER A 129 -5.66 2.29 -13.42
N ARG A 130 -5.93 2.57 -14.70
CA ARG A 130 -5.01 3.32 -15.58
C ARG A 130 -4.93 4.79 -15.17
N GLU A 131 -6.08 5.38 -14.83
CA GLU A 131 -6.13 6.76 -14.32
C GLU A 131 -5.40 6.89 -12.98
N LEU A 132 -5.55 5.90 -12.10
CA LEU A 132 -4.90 5.90 -10.78
C LEU A 132 -3.40 5.55 -10.84
N GLY A 133 -2.98 4.72 -11.79
CA GLY A 133 -1.59 4.35 -12.04
C GLY A 133 -0.94 3.47 -10.96
N GLY A 134 0.35 3.15 -11.13
CA GLY A 134 1.14 2.40 -10.14
C GLY A 134 0.52 1.04 -9.76
N ASN A 135 0.48 0.75 -8.45
CA ASN A 135 0.03 -0.54 -7.91
C ASN A 135 -1.44 -0.87 -8.26
N PHE A 136 -2.27 0.12 -8.58
CA PHE A 136 -3.67 -0.11 -8.99
C PHE A 136 -3.77 -0.94 -10.27
N THR A 137 -2.85 -0.74 -11.22
CA THR A 137 -2.84 -1.47 -12.50
C THR A 137 -2.53 -2.96 -12.29
N GLN A 138 -1.59 -3.28 -11.39
CA GLN A 138 -1.24 -4.65 -11.05
C GLN A 138 -2.40 -5.36 -10.36
N ILE A 139 -3.04 -4.69 -9.39
CA ILE A 139 -4.21 -5.22 -8.69
C ILE A 139 -5.37 -5.48 -9.65
N ALA A 140 -5.69 -4.52 -10.52
CA ALA A 140 -6.74 -4.68 -11.53
C ALA A 140 -6.44 -5.86 -12.47
N SER A 141 -5.18 -6.01 -12.91
CA SER A 141 -4.77 -7.13 -13.75
C SER A 141 -4.96 -8.48 -13.06
N ALA A 142 -4.64 -8.55 -11.77
CA ALA A 142 -4.78 -9.78 -11.00
C ALA A 142 -6.25 -10.14 -10.73
N ILE A 143 -7.09 -9.15 -10.45
CA ILE A 143 -8.55 -9.34 -10.36
C ILE A 143 -9.07 -9.90 -11.69
N ASN A 144 -8.68 -9.29 -12.82
CA ASN A 144 -9.15 -9.73 -14.12
C ASN A 144 -8.68 -11.16 -14.44
N ASN A 145 -7.41 -11.48 -14.20
CA ASN A 145 -6.86 -12.82 -14.40
C ASN A 145 -7.56 -13.88 -13.54
N ALA A 146 -7.95 -13.54 -12.30
CA ALA A 146 -8.69 -14.45 -11.43
C ALA A 146 -10.09 -14.75 -11.98
N PHE A 147 -10.76 -13.76 -12.59
CA PHE A 147 -12.05 -13.99 -13.24
C PHE A 147 -11.91 -14.77 -14.56
N GLU A 148 -10.94 -14.43 -15.40
CA GLU A 148 -10.68 -15.13 -16.67
C GLU A 148 -10.34 -16.60 -16.46
N SER A 149 -9.47 -16.91 -15.49
CA SER A 149 -9.07 -18.30 -15.19
C SER A 149 -10.20 -19.20 -14.68
N HIS A 150 -11.26 -18.61 -14.12
CA HIS A 150 -12.41 -19.33 -13.59
C HIS A 150 -13.72 -18.99 -14.33
N TRP A 151 -13.65 -18.34 -15.50
CA TRP A 151 -14.82 -17.81 -16.20
C TRP A 151 -15.86 -18.88 -16.52
N GLU A 152 -15.39 -19.98 -17.13
CA GLU A 152 -16.21 -21.13 -17.52
C GLU A 152 -16.75 -21.90 -16.31
N GLU A 153 -16.11 -21.80 -15.15
CA GLU A 153 -16.57 -22.40 -13.91
C GLU A 153 -17.58 -21.52 -13.18
N LEU A 154 -17.48 -20.20 -13.31
CA LEU A 154 -18.35 -19.21 -12.67
C LEU A 154 -19.74 -19.15 -13.30
N PHE A 155 -19.83 -19.29 -14.63
CA PHE A 155 -21.05 -19.02 -15.40
C PHE A 155 -21.58 -20.24 -16.16
N VAL A 156 -21.64 -21.40 -15.50
CA VAL A 156 -22.23 -22.62 -16.09
C VAL A 156 -23.75 -22.50 -16.16
N PRO A 157 -24.37 -22.59 -17.37
CA PRO A 157 -25.81 -22.77 -17.46
C PRO A 157 -26.18 -24.19 -16.98
N ASP A 158 -27.11 -24.29 -16.02
CA ASP A 158 -27.60 -25.55 -15.44
C ASP A 158 -26.53 -26.52 -14.87
N PRO A 159 -25.76 -26.12 -13.84
CA PRO A 159 -24.70 -26.96 -13.28
C PRO A 159 -25.29 -28.21 -12.63
N ILE A 160 -24.72 -29.37 -12.95
CA ILE A 160 -25.08 -30.66 -12.35
C ILE A 160 -24.07 -30.95 -11.24
N VAL A 161 -24.50 -30.82 -9.98
CA VAL A 161 -23.65 -31.14 -8.81
C VAL A 161 -24.20 -32.39 -8.14
N ASN A 162 -23.35 -33.42 -8.00
CA ASN A 162 -23.72 -34.71 -7.41
C ASN A 162 -24.98 -35.34 -8.06
N GLY A 163 -25.09 -35.24 -9.40
CA GLY A 163 -26.19 -35.81 -10.17
C GLY A 163 -27.53 -35.07 -10.06
N LYS A 164 -27.58 -33.88 -9.44
CA LYS A 164 -28.77 -33.04 -9.37
C LYS A 164 -28.54 -31.70 -10.07
N LYS A 165 -29.53 -31.26 -10.86
CA LYS A 165 -29.58 -29.89 -11.40
C LYS A 165 -29.54 -28.91 -10.24
N SER A 166 -28.60 -27.98 -10.28
CA SER A 166 -28.38 -26.98 -9.27
C SER A 166 -28.60 -25.58 -9.83
N LYS A 167 -28.71 -24.56 -8.95
CA LYS A 167 -28.80 -23.17 -9.39
C LYS A 167 -27.55 -22.83 -10.23
N PRO A 168 -27.65 -22.02 -11.30
CA PRO A 168 -26.48 -21.63 -12.10
C PRO A 168 -25.37 -20.97 -11.26
N ILE A 169 -25.74 -20.31 -10.16
CA ILE A 169 -24.81 -19.68 -9.21
C ILE A 169 -24.32 -20.65 -8.11
N LEU A 170 -24.61 -21.97 -8.16
CA LEU A 170 -24.12 -22.89 -7.11
C LEU A 170 -22.58 -23.13 -7.17
N THR A 171 -21.89 -22.51 -8.13
CA THR A 171 -20.43 -22.26 -8.16
C THR A 171 -20.02 -21.11 -7.26
N ALA A 172 -20.89 -20.63 -6.37
CA ALA A 172 -20.58 -19.57 -5.43
C ALA A 172 -19.39 -19.85 -4.49
N TRP A 173 -18.98 -21.11 -4.30
CA TRP A 173 -17.70 -21.41 -3.64
C TRP A 173 -16.51 -21.00 -4.51
N ILE A 174 -16.60 -21.18 -5.83
CA ILE A 174 -15.61 -20.73 -6.82
C ILE A 174 -15.63 -19.20 -6.89
N ALA A 175 -16.82 -18.57 -6.92
CA ALA A 175 -16.92 -17.11 -6.87
C ALA A 175 -16.36 -16.52 -5.57
N VAL A 176 -16.61 -17.17 -4.42
CA VAL A 176 -15.99 -16.81 -3.14
C VAL A 176 -14.48 -17.08 -3.15
N ALA A 177 -14.01 -18.16 -3.76
CA ALA A 177 -12.58 -18.48 -3.89
C ALA A 177 -11.84 -17.49 -4.80
N VAL A 178 -12.46 -17.09 -5.92
CA VAL A 178 -11.97 -16.06 -6.85
C VAL A 178 -11.87 -14.72 -6.11
N LEU A 179 -12.92 -14.32 -5.38
CA LEU A 179 -12.87 -13.08 -4.60
C LEU A 179 -11.85 -13.16 -3.43
N LEU A 180 -11.68 -14.33 -2.79
CA LEU A 180 -10.64 -14.55 -1.78
C LEU A 180 -9.23 -14.48 -2.39
N ALA A 181 -9.03 -15.02 -3.58
CA ALA A 181 -7.77 -14.93 -4.32
C ALA A 181 -7.45 -13.47 -4.68
N CYS A 182 -8.46 -12.69 -5.08
CA CYS A 182 -8.31 -11.25 -5.31
C CYS A 182 -7.93 -10.48 -4.03
N VAL A 183 -8.56 -10.78 -2.88
CA VAL A 183 -8.20 -10.18 -1.59
C VAL A 183 -6.76 -10.53 -1.19
N SER A 184 -6.32 -11.75 -1.47
CA SER A 184 -4.95 -12.20 -1.21
C SER A 184 -3.94 -11.46 -2.10
N CYS A 185 -4.28 -11.24 -3.38
CA CYS A 185 -3.46 -10.43 -4.29
C CYS A 185 -3.38 -8.95 -3.87
N SER A 186 -4.44 -8.41 -3.28
CA SER A 186 -4.48 -7.03 -2.75
C SER A 186 -3.52 -6.80 -1.57
N THR A 187 -3.09 -7.88 -0.91
CA THR A 187 -2.07 -7.82 0.15
C THR A 187 -0.65 -8.03 -0.37
N ALA A 188 -0.49 -8.45 -1.62
CA ALA A 188 0.78 -8.51 -2.32
C ALA A 188 1.05 -7.15 -2.99
N VAL A 189 1.27 -6.12 -2.16
CA VAL A 189 2.15 -5.05 -2.61
C VAL A 189 3.51 -5.72 -2.76
N LEU A 190 3.94 -5.97 -4.00
CA LEU A 190 5.34 -6.28 -4.24
C LEU A 190 6.12 -5.15 -3.57
N PRO A 191 7.02 -5.45 -2.59
CA PRO A 191 7.84 -4.40 -2.01
C PRO A 191 8.50 -3.65 -3.18
N PRO A 192 8.53 -2.31 -3.15
CA PRO A 192 9.25 -1.56 -4.16
C PRO A 192 10.63 -2.20 -4.30
N GLU A 193 11.02 -2.51 -5.53
CA GLU A 193 12.25 -3.24 -5.77
C GLU A 193 13.41 -2.34 -5.35
N ASP A 194 14.05 -2.66 -4.23
CA ASP A 194 15.15 -1.87 -3.70
C ASP A 194 16.28 -1.80 -4.75
N GLY A 195 16.95 -0.66 -4.84
CA GLY A 195 18.19 -0.52 -5.59
C GLY A 195 19.40 -0.94 -4.77
N ALA A 196 20.56 -0.95 -5.41
CA ALA A 196 21.85 -1.19 -4.76
C ALA A 196 22.87 -0.09 -5.08
N ILE A 197 23.80 0.16 -4.17
CA ILE A 197 24.94 1.06 -4.38
C ILE A 197 26.22 0.34 -4.01
N SER A 198 27.15 0.22 -4.96
CA SER A 198 28.49 -0.31 -4.73
C SER A 198 29.51 0.82 -4.69
N ILE A 199 30.25 0.93 -3.58
CA ILE A 199 31.15 2.05 -3.30
C ILE A 199 32.57 1.52 -3.08
N THR A 200 33.51 2.09 -3.83
CA THR A 200 34.94 1.76 -3.78
C THR A 200 35.77 3.04 -3.67
N SER A 201 36.91 2.98 -2.98
CA SER A 201 37.84 4.12 -2.89
C SER A 201 39.30 3.70 -2.95
N GLU A 202 40.13 4.61 -3.44
CA GLU A 202 41.59 4.54 -3.36
C GLU A 202 42.15 5.75 -2.58
N PRO A 203 42.81 5.54 -1.43
CA PRO A 203 43.00 4.26 -0.73
C PRO A 203 41.69 3.67 -0.17
N SER A 204 41.71 2.36 0.09
CA SER A 204 40.60 1.63 0.70
C SER A 204 40.44 1.97 2.19
N CYS A 205 39.37 1.46 2.81
CA CYS A 205 39.03 1.64 4.23
C CYS A 205 38.51 3.04 4.62
N ALA A 206 38.01 3.82 3.66
CA ALA A 206 37.29 5.06 3.93
C ALA A 206 35.93 4.75 4.58
N THR A 207 35.58 5.48 5.63
CA THR A 207 34.28 5.36 6.31
C THR A 207 33.19 5.97 5.44
N ILE A 208 32.08 5.25 5.27
CA ILE A 208 30.99 5.64 4.38
C ILE A 208 29.82 6.19 5.20
N GLY A 209 29.40 7.41 4.89
CA GLY A 209 28.11 7.98 5.26
C GLY A 209 27.17 7.95 4.06
N LEU A 210 25.94 7.45 4.27
CA LEU A 210 24.90 7.40 3.24
C LEU A 210 23.67 8.15 3.75
N ASP A 211 23.18 9.09 2.95
CA ASP A 211 21.92 9.80 3.16
C ASP A 211 20.95 9.43 2.03
N THR A 212 19.80 8.86 2.40
CA THR A 212 18.78 8.36 1.47
C THR A 212 17.55 9.26 1.50
N PRO A 213 16.59 9.13 0.58
CA PRO A 213 15.33 9.86 0.65
C PRO A 213 14.56 9.66 1.96
N ALA A 214 14.55 8.44 2.52
CA ALA A 214 14.03 8.15 3.87
C ALA A 214 14.87 8.70 5.04
N GLY A 215 16.03 9.31 4.77
CA GLY A 215 16.94 9.89 5.75
C GLY A 215 18.30 9.17 5.82
N PRO A 216 19.12 9.53 6.83
CA PRO A 216 20.47 8.98 6.97
C PRO A 216 20.44 7.49 7.29
N PHE A 217 21.34 6.73 6.68
CA PHE A 217 21.49 5.31 6.92
C PHE A 217 21.78 5.04 8.40
N VAL A 218 20.89 4.30 9.06
CA VAL A 218 21.02 3.87 10.45
C VAL A 218 21.50 2.43 10.47
N GLY A 219 22.80 2.24 10.69
CA GLY A 219 23.41 0.91 10.72
C GLY A 219 24.85 0.91 11.22
N PRO A 220 25.51 -0.26 11.19
CA PRO A 220 26.92 -0.35 11.56
C PRO A 220 27.78 0.53 10.64
N SER A 221 28.83 1.12 11.20
CA SER A 221 29.77 1.91 10.42
C SER A 221 30.51 1.01 9.42
N VAL A 222 30.34 1.29 8.14
CA VAL A 222 30.90 0.51 7.03
C VAL A 222 32.02 1.27 6.33
N LYS A 223 32.95 0.52 5.73
CA LYS A 223 34.14 1.07 5.09
C LYS A 223 34.29 0.54 3.67
N THR A 224 34.90 1.31 2.77
CA THR A 224 35.15 0.90 1.39
C THR A 224 36.15 -0.27 1.30
N PRO A 225 35.93 -1.23 0.38
CA PRO A 225 34.78 -1.36 -0.53
C PRO A 225 33.54 -1.93 0.18
N TYR A 226 32.35 -1.39 -0.12
CA TYR A 226 31.08 -1.87 0.44
C TYR A 226 29.92 -1.72 -0.54
N THR A 227 28.97 -2.66 -0.50
CA THR A 227 27.76 -2.63 -1.32
C THR A 227 26.53 -2.60 -0.43
N PHE A 228 25.72 -1.55 -0.55
CA PHE A 228 24.38 -1.51 0.02
C PHE A 228 23.42 -2.20 -0.94
N THR A 229 22.75 -3.26 -0.50
CA THR A 229 21.88 -4.09 -1.36
C THR A 229 20.39 -3.78 -1.23
N LYS A 230 20.03 -2.85 -0.33
CA LYS A 230 18.66 -2.45 -0.06
C LYS A 230 18.61 -0.93 0.15
N VAL A 231 18.61 -0.20 -0.96
CA VAL A 231 18.56 1.26 -0.97
C VAL A 231 17.30 1.70 -1.67
N GLU A 232 16.56 2.59 -1.01
CA GLU A 232 15.36 3.18 -1.59
C GLU A 232 15.70 3.93 -2.89
N PRO A 233 14.94 3.74 -3.98
CA PRO A 233 15.13 4.49 -5.21
C PRO A 233 15.02 6.00 -4.99
N GLY A 234 15.93 6.77 -5.58
CA GLY A 234 15.98 8.23 -5.45
C GLY A 234 17.39 8.79 -5.40
N ILE A 235 17.49 10.08 -5.11
CA ILE A 235 18.79 10.77 -5.01
C ILE A 235 19.38 10.49 -3.63
N CYS A 236 20.47 9.74 -3.60
CA CYS A 236 21.23 9.45 -2.39
C CYS A 236 22.49 10.30 -2.35
N THR A 237 22.87 10.79 -1.17
CA THR A 237 24.14 11.51 -0.96
C THR A 237 25.12 10.63 -0.22
N ILE A 238 26.30 10.44 -0.79
CA ILE A 238 27.39 9.63 -0.24
C ILE A 238 28.46 10.57 0.29
N LYS A 239 28.98 10.28 1.48
CA LYS A 239 30.10 10.98 2.11
C LYS A 239 31.17 9.96 2.49
N LEU A 240 32.42 10.28 2.20
CA LEU A 240 33.57 9.44 2.53
C LEU A 240 34.53 10.20 3.43
N PHE A 241 34.96 9.51 4.49
CA PHE A 241 35.87 10.04 5.50
C PHE A 241 37.03 9.08 5.71
N LEU A 242 38.26 9.58 5.56
CA LEU A 242 39.47 8.83 5.83
C LEU A 242 40.52 9.74 6.44
N ASP A 243 41.15 9.28 7.52
CA ASP A 243 42.13 10.08 8.24
C ASP A 243 43.36 10.37 7.37
N GLY A 244 43.81 11.63 7.35
CA GLY A 244 44.87 12.11 6.44
C GLY A 244 44.43 12.40 4.99
N TYR A 245 43.14 12.30 4.68
CA TYR A 245 42.55 12.61 3.37
C TYR A 245 41.43 13.64 3.50
N GLN A 246 41.15 14.34 2.40
CA GLN A 246 40.02 15.29 2.36
C GLN A 246 38.68 14.54 2.34
N ASP A 247 37.72 15.07 3.08
CA ASP A 247 36.33 14.61 3.03
C ASP A 247 35.80 14.73 1.60
N TRP A 248 35.11 13.69 1.14
CA TRP A 248 34.55 13.64 -0.21
C TRP A 248 33.06 13.40 -0.16
N SER A 249 32.30 14.04 -1.05
CA SER A 249 30.87 13.83 -1.17
C SER A 249 30.39 13.83 -2.63
N THR A 250 29.35 13.04 -2.91
CA THR A 250 28.67 13.03 -4.20
C THR A 250 27.19 12.67 -4.04
N SER A 251 26.39 12.98 -5.05
CA SER A 251 25.00 12.55 -5.16
C SER A 251 24.86 11.54 -6.29
N VAL A 252 24.13 10.46 -6.04
CA VAL A 252 23.90 9.36 -6.98
C VAL A 252 22.41 9.10 -7.09
N GLU A 253 21.92 8.97 -8.33
CA GLU A 253 20.57 8.49 -8.60
C GLU A 253 20.56 6.96 -8.47
N VAL A 254 19.70 6.44 -7.60
CA VAL A 254 19.46 5.01 -7.42
C VAL A 254 18.15 4.66 -8.09
N ARG A 255 18.16 3.65 -8.96
CA ARG A 255 16.99 3.12 -9.63
C ARG A 255 16.62 1.76 -9.06
N ALA A 256 15.32 1.48 -9.06
CA ALA A 256 14.78 0.20 -8.59
C ALA A 256 15.38 -0.97 -9.38
N GLY A 257 15.84 -2.01 -8.69
CA GLY A 257 16.44 -3.21 -9.29
C GLY A 257 17.81 -3.02 -9.95
N GLU A 258 18.37 -1.81 -9.97
CA GLU A 258 19.68 -1.51 -10.54
C GLU A 258 20.76 -1.33 -9.46
N THR A 259 22.03 -1.57 -9.83
CA THR A 259 23.19 -1.27 -8.98
C THR A 259 23.93 -0.04 -9.51
N SER A 260 23.97 1.02 -8.71
CA SER A 260 24.78 2.20 -9.00
C SER A 260 26.20 2.01 -8.48
N TYR A 261 27.20 2.38 -9.29
CA TYR A 261 28.61 2.20 -8.97
C TYR A 261 29.30 3.53 -8.70
N VAL A 262 30.04 3.59 -7.59
CA VAL A 262 30.80 4.77 -7.17
C VAL A 262 32.25 4.36 -6.93
N SER A 263 33.16 4.99 -7.66
CA SER A 263 34.60 4.81 -7.53
C SER A 263 35.27 6.17 -7.41
N VAL A 264 36.14 6.33 -6.41
CA VAL A 264 36.82 7.60 -6.13
C VAL A 264 38.26 7.40 -5.67
N THR A 265 39.13 8.31 -6.08
CA THR A 265 40.48 8.44 -5.53
C THR A 265 40.51 9.62 -4.56
N MET A 266 40.77 9.37 -3.28
CA MET A 266 40.80 10.40 -2.24
C MET A 266 42.11 11.19 -2.30
N ILE A 267 42.01 12.51 -2.06
CA ILE A 267 43.16 13.42 -2.10
C ILE A 267 43.76 13.55 -0.71
N SER A 268 45.08 13.36 -0.56
CA SER A 268 45.75 13.53 0.71
C SER A 268 45.75 15.00 1.15
N THR A 269 45.49 15.25 2.43
CA THR A 269 45.55 16.61 3.00
C THR A 269 46.97 17.19 2.95
N SER A 270 48.01 16.35 2.99
CA SER A 270 49.42 16.76 2.91
C SER A 270 49.84 17.28 1.53
N GLU A 271 49.29 16.72 0.46
CA GLU A 271 49.57 17.14 -0.93
C GLU A 271 48.98 18.51 -1.25
N THR A 272 47.93 18.90 -0.52
CA THR A 272 47.28 20.21 -0.66
C THR A 272 48.19 21.34 -0.16
N TYR A 273 49.05 21.07 0.83
CA TYR A 273 50.02 22.03 1.37
C TYR A 273 51.24 22.24 0.46
N ARG A 274 51.49 21.31 -0.48
CA ARG A 274 52.60 21.40 -1.45
C ARG A 274 52.23 22.14 -2.75
N ARG A 275 50.95 22.42 -2.97
CA ARG A 275 50.40 23.10 -4.17
C ARG A 275 49.93 24.54 -3.91
N LYS A 276 50.13 25.07 -2.70
CA LYS A 276 49.96 26.50 -2.37
C LYS A 276 51.33 27.14 -2.15
#